data_AF-A0A937ZEI8-F1
#
_entry.id   AF-A0A937ZEI8-F1
#
_cell.length_a   1.000
_cell.length_b   1.000
_cell.length_c   1.000
_cell.angle_alpha   90.00
_cell.angle_beta   90.00
_cell.angle_gamma   90.00
#
_symmetry.space_group_name_H-M   'P 1'
#
loop_
_entity.id
_entity.type
_entity.pdbx_description
1 polymer ?
#
loop_
_entity_poly.entity_id
_entity_poly.type
_entity_poly.pdbx_seq_one_letter_code
_entity_poly.pdbx_strand_id
1 'polypeptide(L)'
;MAALPVQALLVQHEAHLLCAARHVVVIERKRHGHAFSSTVTSSGTISRPDFAPLRAWYKPGRRLLAPLSARCSPVTLAVVRGRTFGARCRVGVRDMPNVPLTFACGLYDRMLALYTGEVPVEGADLKFIVEDNPRHIFDRMAASQAYDAAEFSSSEYISRYVANECPFVAIPVFASRVFRHGFIFVNRKHVKSPKDLQGKRIGVPVYTMTAAIFIRGLLSDEFGIDFSQCEWVEGDINSAKPHGNPTILPTAKKLSVGANKSGKSLSTLLEEGELHAIVGTGVPSAFGRNPDVVRLYPDYRAAEMDYYRRTKIFPIMHTVVIRKDVHERHPFVAQSLYRACDRAKDIALEKMRYRGTLRHTLPWMLAELDEIDAVFGGDPWPYGVEPNRPTLEALVRYLAEQGVIAKAPKVDDLFVPVR
;
A
#
# COMPACT_ATOMS: atom_id res chain seq x y z
N MET A 1 39.84 31.59 -32.02
CA MET A 1 40.92 32.35 -31.32
C MET A 1 40.42 32.57 -29.90
N ALA A 2 41.00 32.16 -28.77
CA ALA A 2 42.23 31.45 -28.38
C ALA A 2 41.93 30.76 -27.01
N ALA A 3 42.20 29.44 -26.82
CA ALA A 3 43.31 28.83 -26.05
C ALA A 3 43.47 29.33 -24.57
N LEU A 4 43.03 28.58 -23.53
CA LEU A 4 43.70 27.51 -22.72
C LEU A 4 44.61 28.07 -21.56
N PRO A 5 45.03 27.33 -20.47
CA PRO A 5 44.82 25.90 -20.08
C PRO A 5 44.77 25.55 -18.53
N VAL A 6 44.76 24.23 -18.22
CA VAL A 6 45.31 23.49 -17.02
C VAL A 6 44.41 23.38 -15.75
N GLN A 7 44.21 22.29 -14.98
CA GLN A 7 44.90 20.99 -14.76
C GLN A 7 43.92 19.88 -14.28
N ALA A 8 44.25 18.63 -14.58
CA ALA A 8 43.65 17.40 -14.06
C ALA A 8 44.37 16.90 -12.79
N LEU A 9 43.66 16.20 -11.89
CA LEU A 9 44.27 15.27 -10.94
C LEU A 9 43.40 14.00 -10.81
N LEU A 10 43.98 12.88 -11.27
CA LEU A 10 43.56 11.52 -10.97
C LEU A 10 44.04 11.12 -9.57
N VAL A 11 43.22 10.38 -8.82
CA VAL A 11 43.70 9.45 -7.80
C VAL A 11 42.92 8.13 -7.94
N GLN A 12 43.67 7.07 -8.23
CA GLN A 12 43.25 5.67 -8.19
C GLN A 12 43.20 5.20 -6.73
N HIS A 13 42.28 4.28 -6.41
CA HIS A 13 42.54 3.27 -5.39
C HIS A 13 41.80 1.97 -5.75
N GLU A 14 42.59 0.96 -6.12
CA GLU A 14 42.22 -0.45 -6.07
C GLU A 14 42.14 -0.91 -4.61
N ALA A 15 41.20 -1.80 -4.29
CA ALA A 15 41.33 -2.73 -3.17
C ALA A 15 40.61 -4.04 -3.50
N HIS A 16 41.39 -5.11 -3.48
CA HIS A 16 41.03 -6.49 -3.75
C HIS A 16 40.12 -7.13 -2.68
N LEU A 17 39.42 -8.19 -3.14
CA LEU A 17 38.76 -9.24 -2.38
C LEU A 17 39.41 -9.59 -1.03
N LEU A 18 38.57 -9.91 -0.04
CA LEU A 18 38.78 -11.09 0.82
C LEU A 18 37.46 -11.57 1.46
N CYS A 19 37.18 -12.83 1.18
CA CYS A 19 36.18 -13.69 1.80
C CYS A 19 36.57 -13.96 3.26
N ALA A 20 35.65 -13.87 4.22
CA ALA A 20 35.91 -14.28 5.60
C ALA A 20 34.73 -15.08 6.19
N ALA A 21 34.94 -16.39 6.14
CA ALA A 21 34.56 -17.46 7.04
C ALA A 21 33.63 -17.18 8.25
N ARG A 22 32.66 -18.10 8.36
CA ARG A 22 31.97 -18.50 9.58
C ARG A 22 32.97 -18.79 10.72
N HIS A 23 32.77 -18.18 11.88
CA HIS A 23 33.23 -18.77 13.14
C HIS A 23 32.12 -18.78 14.19
N VAL A 24 31.85 -20.01 14.63
CA VAL A 24 31.06 -20.40 15.80
C VAL A 24 31.79 -19.89 17.05
N VAL A 25 31.11 -19.11 17.88
CA VAL A 25 31.60 -18.76 19.22
C VAL A 25 31.15 -19.84 20.19
N VAL A 26 32.12 -20.63 20.67
CA VAL A 26 31.97 -21.52 21.83
C VAL A 26 32.18 -20.68 23.09
N ILE A 27 31.18 -20.65 23.97
CA ILE A 27 31.25 -19.98 25.28
C ILE A 27 31.82 -20.97 26.29
N GLU A 28 33.07 -20.79 26.70
CA GLU A 28 33.65 -21.45 27.88
C GLU A 28 33.62 -20.51 29.10
N ARG A 29 33.00 -20.99 30.18
CA ARG A 29 33.04 -20.36 31.50
C ARG A 29 34.36 -20.69 32.21
N LYS A 30 35.06 -19.68 32.73
CA LYS A 30 35.94 -19.84 33.90
C LYS A 30 35.65 -18.77 34.96
N ARG A 31 35.43 -19.26 36.19
CA ARG A 31 35.38 -18.50 37.45
C ARG A 31 36.77 -18.41 38.05
N HIS A 32 36.97 -17.34 38.83
CA HIS A 32 37.89 -17.06 39.96
C HIS A 32 38.40 -15.62 39.73
N GLY A 33 38.26 -14.64 40.61
CA GLY A 33 38.19 -14.65 42.07
C GLY A 33 39.31 -13.71 42.54
N HIS A 34 38.95 -12.57 43.15
CA HIS A 34 39.65 -11.83 44.22
C HIS A 34 39.37 -10.32 44.17
N ALA A 35 39.13 -9.81 45.37
CA ALA A 35 38.69 -8.48 45.72
C ALA A 35 39.85 -7.46 45.73
N PHE A 36 39.52 -6.19 45.50
CA PHE A 36 40.19 -5.08 46.16
C PHE A 36 39.18 -3.97 46.47
N SER A 37 39.31 -3.44 47.69
CA SER A 37 38.51 -2.39 48.30
C SER A 37 39.09 -1.01 47.94
N SER A 38 38.22 -0.03 47.69
CA SER A 38 38.46 1.33 48.18
C SER A 38 37.15 2.11 48.31
N THR A 39 37.05 2.77 49.45
CA THR A 39 36.00 3.62 49.99
C THR A 39 36.00 4.98 49.33
N VAL A 40 34.83 5.53 48.99
CA VAL A 40 34.58 6.98 48.97
C VAL A 40 33.20 7.24 49.58
N THR A 41 33.19 8.12 50.57
CA THR A 41 32.07 8.53 51.42
C THR A 41 31.39 9.81 50.94
N SER A 42 30.08 9.88 51.23
CA SER A 42 29.21 11.07 51.35
C SER A 42 28.80 11.75 50.03
N SER A 43 27.60 12.29 49.84
CA SER A 43 26.40 12.51 50.66
C SER A 43 25.28 12.92 49.69
N GLY A 44 24.01 12.65 49.99
CA GLY A 44 22.90 13.10 49.13
C GLY A 44 21.60 12.34 49.35
N THR A 45 20.88 12.71 50.40
CA THR A 45 19.47 12.36 50.67
C THR A 45 18.55 12.76 49.52
N ILE A 46 17.84 11.78 48.93
CA ILE A 46 16.57 12.01 48.23
C ILE A 46 15.56 10.95 48.68
N SER A 47 14.37 11.45 48.99
CA SER A 47 13.18 10.82 49.53
C SER A 47 12.62 9.69 48.67
N ARG A 48 12.16 8.63 49.36
CA ARG A 48 11.35 7.52 48.82
C ARG A 48 9.92 8.00 48.49
N PRO A 49 9.29 7.45 47.45
CA PRO A 49 7.85 7.26 47.44
C PRO A 49 7.50 5.80 47.73
N ASP A 50 6.40 5.65 48.47
CA ASP A 50 5.81 4.39 48.93
C ASP A 50 5.43 3.45 47.79
N PHE A 51 5.89 2.20 47.87
CA PHE A 51 5.35 1.08 47.11
C PHE A 51 4.50 0.20 48.04
N ALA A 52 3.18 0.25 47.85
CA ALA A 52 2.25 -0.71 48.42
C ALA A 52 2.39 -2.08 47.69
N PRO A 53 2.41 -3.22 48.40
CA PRO A 53 2.63 -4.51 47.77
C PRO A 53 1.33 -5.08 47.16
N LEU A 54 1.41 -5.43 45.87
CA LEU A 54 0.45 -6.27 45.16
C LEU A 54 0.40 -7.66 45.82
N ARG A 55 -0.79 -8.05 46.29
CA ARG A 55 -1.07 -9.38 46.83
C ARG A 55 -1.00 -10.44 45.73
N ALA A 56 -0.17 -11.45 45.98
CA ALA A 56 -0.08 -12.69 45.24
C ALA A 56 -1.39 -13.49 45.29
N TRP A 57 -1.85 -13.95 44.13
CA TRP A 57 -2.80 -15.06 44.01
C TRP A 57 -1.99 -16.33 43.75
N TYR A 58 -1.82 -17.15 44.78
CA TYR A 58 -1.34 -18.52 44.67
C TYR A 58 -2.32 -19.42 45.44
N LYS A 59 -2.95 -20.37 44.74
CA LYS A 59 -3.65 -21.51 45.35
C LYS A 59 -3.09 -22.80 44.75
N PRO A 60 -2.51 -23.71 45.55
CA PRO A 60 -2.08 -25.01 45.08
C PRO A 60 -3.15 -26.10 45.35
N GLY A 61 -3.16 -27.12 44.50
CA GLY A 61 -3.55 -28.48 44.89
C GLY A 61 -4.83 -29.02 44.25
N ARG A 62 -4.68 -30.05 43.41
CA ARG A 62 -5.12 -31.43 43.69
C ARG A 62 -4.59 -32.39 42.61
N ARG A 63 -3.71 -33.31 43.03
CA ARG A 63 -3.45 -34.61 42.39
C ARG A 63 -4.47 -35.63 42.88
N LEU A 64 -4.70 -36.68 42.07
CA LEU A 64 -5.21 -38.05 42.33
C LEU A 64 -6.13 -38.38 41.14
N LEU A 65 -6.12 -39.50 40.43
CA LEU A 65 -5.39 -40.77 40.40
C LEU A 65 -5.68 -41.35 38.99
N ALA A 66 -4.69 -41.99 38.37
CA ALA A 66 -4.95 -43.00 37.34
C ALA A 66 -5.39 -44.31 38.04
N PRO A 67 -5.96 -45.33 37.35
CA PRO A 67 -5.05 -46.25 36.64
C PRO A 67 -5.64 -47.04 35.45
N LEU A 68 -4.74 -47.83 34.83
CA LEU A 68 -4.93 -49.03 33.97
C LEU A 68 -5.40 -48.80 32.52
N SER A 69 -4.99 -49.56 31.51
CA SER A 69 -3.77 -50.30 31.17
C SER A 69 -4.01 -50.81 29.73
N ALA A 70 -3.03 -50.69 28.83
CA ALA A 70 -3.04 -51.43 27.57
C ALA A 70 -1.60 -51.73 27.15
N ARG A 71 -1.38 -52.99 26.83
CA ARG A 71 -0.10 -53.70 26.78
C ARG A 71 0.65 -53.39 25.47
N CYS A 72 1.94 -53.10 25.56
CA CYS A 72 2.89 -53.27 24.46
C CYS A 72 3.71 -54.53 24.71
N SER A 73 3.64 -55.50 23.80
CA SER A 73 4.51 -56.68 23.78
C SER A 73 5.91 -56.30 23.25
N PRO A 74 7.00 -56.92 23.73
CA PRO A 74 8.33 -56.68 23.22
C PRO A 74 8.54 -57.49 21.93
N VAL A 75 8.88 -56.82 20.82
CA VAL A 75 9.40 -57.50 19.63
C VAL A 75 10.93 -57.43 19.70
N THR A 76 11.52 -58.60 19.87
CA THR A 76 12.96 -58.88 19.82
C THR A 76 13.54 -58.45 18.47
N LEU A 77 14.51 -57.54 18.47
CA LEU A 77 15.21 -57.09 17.27
C LEU A 77 16.29 -58.12 16.89
N ALA A 78 15.97 -59.03 15.97
CA ALA A 78 16.97 -59.89 15.33
C ALA A 78 17.64 -59.12 14.18
N VAL A 79 18.93 -58.81 14.32
CA VAL A 79 19.73 -58.20 13.25
C VAL A 79 20.15 -59.29 12.26
N VAL A 80 19.43 -59.36 11.14
CA VAL A 80 19.86 -60.13 9.96
C VAL A 80 20.46 -59.15 8.96
N ARG A 81 21.76 -59.29 8.67
CA ARG A 81 22.44 -58.56 7.59
C ARG A 81 21.98 -59.10 6.24
N GLY A 82 20.95 -58.48 5.66
CA GLY A 82 20.54 -58.68 4.26
C GLY A 82 20.70 -57.39 3.48
N ARG A 83 21.55 -57.40 2.43
CA ARG A 83 21.66 -56.29 1.48
C ARG A 83 20.39 -56.22 0.63
N THR A 84 19.48 -55.30 0.95
CA THR A 84 18.40 -54.91 0.05
C THR A 84 18.88 -53.75 -0.82
N PHE A 85 19.13 -54.00 -2.11
CA PHE A 85 19.22 -52.94 -3.11
C PHE A 85 17.81 -52.40 -3.37
N GLY A 86 17.38 -51.45 -2.53
CA GLY A 86 16.20 -50.64 -2.79
C GLY A 86 16.56 -49.60 -3.86
N ALA A 87 16.25 -49.89 -5.11
CA ALA A 87 16.22 -48.88 -6.15
C ALA A 87 15.13 -47.86 -5.80
N ARG A 88 15.50 -46.77 -5.12
CA ARG A 88 14.64 -45.60 -5.02
C ARG A 88 14.56 -45.01 -6.41
N CYS A 89 13.46 -45.29 -7.09
CA CYS A 89 13.04 -44.47 -8.22
C CYS A 89 12.80 -43.06 -7.65
N ARG A 90 13.82 -42.19 -7.72
CA ARG A 90 13.58 -40.75 -7.58
C ARG A 90 12.73 -40.40 -8.79
N VAL A 91 11.43 -40.28 -8.57
CA VAL A 91 10.61 -39.45 -9.45
C VAL A 91 11.23 -38.06 -9.33
N GLY A 92 12.10 -37.73 -10.29
CA GLY A 92 12.57 -36.37 -10.44
C GLY A 92 11.33 -35.54 -10.74
N VAL A 93 10.84 -34.82 -9.74
CA VAL A 93 10.03 -33.64 -10.01
C VAL A 93 10.94 -32.80 -10.92
N ARG A 94 10.62 -32.73 -12.21
CA ARG A 94 11.28 -31.77 -13.08
C ARG A 94 10.93 -30.42 -12.46
N ASP A 95 11.91 -29.74 -11.88
CA ASP A 95 11.81 -28.31 -11.60
C ASP A 95 11.48 -27.66 -12.94
N MET A 96 10.20 -27.31 -13.12
CA MET A 96 9.82 -26.53 -14.28
C MET A 96 10.53 -25.19 -14.15
N PRO A 97 11.18 -24.69 -15.22
CA PRO A 97 11.82 -23.39 -15.16
C PRO A 97 10.76 -22.34 -14.80
N ASN A 98 11.12 -21.46 -13.86
CA ASN A 98 10.27 -20.34 -13.48
C ASN A 98 9.91 -19.51 -14.72
N VAL A 99 8.67 -19.02 -14.78
CA VAL A 99 8.22 -18.18 -15.89
C VAL A 99 8.75 -16.76 -15.71
N PRO A 100 9.35 -16.12 -16.74
CA PRO A 100 9.69 -14.70 -16.66
C PRO A 100 8.43 -13.86 -16.46
N LEU A 101 8.44 -12.95 -15.49
CA LEU A 101 7.29 -12.11 -15.17
C LEU A 101 7.72 -10.68 -14.86
N THR A 102 7.28 -9.70 -15.65
CA THR A 102 7.48 -8.28 -15.33
C THR A 102 6.35 -7.75 -14.45
N PHE A 103 6.69 -7.03 -13.37
CA PHE A 103 5.73 -6.36 -12.50
C PHE A 103 6.11 -4.89 -12.29
N ALA A 104 5.29 -3.97 -12.80
CA ALA A 104 5.51 -2.53 -12.62
C ALA A 104 4.68 -1.95 -11.47
N CYS A 105 5.33 -1.33 -10.49
CA CYS A 105 4.67 -0.72 -9.34
C CYS A 105 5.57 0.34 -8.71
N GLY A 106 4.97 1.35 -8.06
CA GLY A 106 5.68 2.22 -7.14
C GLY A 106 6.35 1.41 -6.01
N LEU A 107 7.53 1.85 -5.56
CA LEU A 107 8.30 1.13 -4.56
C LEU A 107 7.81 1.46 -3.13
N TYR A 108 6.56 1.09 -2.86
CA TYR A 108 5.97 1.20 -1.54
C TYR A 108 6.63 0.19 -0.57
N ASP A 109 6.56 0.48 0.73
CA ASP A 109 7.05 -0.38 1.80
C ASP A 109 6.56 -1.84 1.68
N ARG A 110 5.27 -2.04 1.41
CA ARG A 110 4.59 -3.33 1.19
C ARG A 110 5.01 -4.05 -0.09
N MET A 111 5.75 -3.39 -0.98
CA MET A 111 6.29 -3.98 -2.22
C MET A 111 7.80 -4.23 -2.13
N LEU A 112 8.47 -3.67 -1.12
CA LEU A 112 9.92 -3.71 -1.01
C LEU A 112 10.46 -5.15 -0.96
N ALA A 113 9.78 -6.06 -0.26
CA ALA A 113 10.23 -7.44 -0.14
C ALA A 113 10.10 -8.25 -1.46
N LEU A 114 9.20 -7.85 -2.38
CA LEU A 114 9.18 -8.39 -3.75
C LEU A 114 10.38 -7.85 -4.54
N TYR A 115 10.60 -6.54 -4.46
CA TYR A 115 11.68 -5.88 -5.19
C TYR A 115 13.06 -6.40 -4.79
N THR A 116 13.31 -6.63 -3.50
CA THR A 116 14.61 -7.15 -3.01
C THR A 116 14.77 -8.65 -3.17
N GLY A 117 13.71 -9.38 -3.53
CA GLY A 117 13.69 -10.85 -3.57
C GLY A 117 13.63 -11.52 -2.19
N GLU A 118 13.40 -10.77 -1.10
CA GLU A 118 13.15 -11.34 0.24
C GLU A 118 11.90 -12.24 0.23
N VAL A 119 10.91 -11.90 -0.61
CA VAL A 119 9.73 -12.72 -0.89
C VAL A 119 9.70 -13.06 -2.38
N PRO A 120 10.01 -14.30 -2.78
CA PRO A 120 9.90 -14.73 -4.16
C PRO A 120 8.44 -14.95 -4.57
N VAL A 121 8.15 -14.81 -5.87
CA VAL A 121 6.87 -15.22 -6.46
C VAL A 121 7.00 -16.67 -6.91
N GLU A 122 6.28 -17.58 -6.26
CA GLU A 122 6.37 -19.02 -6.54
C GLU A 122 6.10 -19.34 -8.01
N GLY A 123 7.04 -20.02 -8.65
CA GLY A 123 6.97 -20.42 -10.06
C GLY A 123 7.29 -19.32 -11.07
N ALA A 124 7.68 -18.11 -10.63
CA ALA A 124 8.01 -16.99 -11.51
C ALA A 124 9.38 -16.37 -11.18
N ASP A 125 10.09 -15.95 -12.23
CA ASP A 125 11.27 -15.09 -12.14
C ASP A 125 10.79 -13.64 -12.27
N LEU A 126 10.56 -13.00 -11.12
CA LEU A 126 9.96 -11.67 -11.05
C LEU A 126 10.98 -10.59 -11.35
N LYS A 127 10.80 -9.89 -12.47
CA LYS A 127 11.46 -8.61 -12.73
C LYS A 127 10.57 -7.45 -12.26
N PHE A 128 10.85 -6.95 -11.06
CA PHE A 128 10.16 -5.77 -10.53
C PHE A 128 10.68 -4.50 -11.21
N ILE A 129 9.77 -3.69 -11.75
CA ILE A 129 10.06 -2.42 -12.43
C ILE A 129 9.54 -1.29 -11.56
N VAL A 130 10.48 -0.54 -10.96
CA VAL A 130 10.15 0.60 -10.11
C VAL A 130 9.76 1.80 -10.98
N GLU A 131 8.58 2.33 -10.72
CA GLU A 131 8.10 3.60 -11.26
C GLU A 131 7.21 4.26 -10.20
N ASP A 132 7.72 5.27 -9.52
CA ASP A 132 7.03 5.90 -8.39
C ASP A 132 5.91 6.86 -8.83
N ASN A 133 5.88 7.25 -10.10
CA ASN A 133 4.73 7.95 -10.67
C ASN A 133 3.73 6.94 -11.26
N PRO A 134 2.66 6.58 -10.54
CA PRO A 134 1.71 5.57 -10.98
C PRO A 134 1.04 5.91 -12.31
N ARG A 135 0.90 7.21 -12.65
CA ARG A 135 0.32 7.63 -13.94
C ARG A 135 1.14 7.14 -15.13
N HIS A 136 2.47 7.10 -15.01
CA HIS A 136 3.33 6.55 -16.07
C HIS A 136 3.09 5.06 -16.28
N ILE A 137 2.91 4.30 -15.20
CA ILE A 137 2.57 2.87 -15.26
C ILE A 137 1.22 2.70 -15.95
N PHE A 138 0.21 3.45 -15.51
CA PHE A 138 -1.15 3.32 -16.02
C PHE A 138 -1.24 3.66 -17.52
N ASP A 139 -0.58 4.74 -17.95
CA ASP A 139 -0.61 5.16 -19.36
C ASP A 139 0.05 4.10 -20.25
N ARG A 140 1.20 3.55 -19.83
CA ARG A 140 1.89 2.49 -20.57
C ARG A 140 1.12 1.16 -20.55
N MET A 141 0.54 0.81 -19.41
CA MET A 141 -0.25 -0.42 -19.27
C MET A 141 -1.51 -0.34 -20.13
N ALA A 142 -2.24 0.76 -20.08
CA ALA A 142 -3.48 0.97 -20.85
C ALA A 142 -3.23 1.08 -22.36
N ALA A 143 -2.18 1.78 -22.77
CA ALA A 143 -1.93 2.05 -24.19
C ALA A 143 -1.27 0.87 -24.91
N SER A 144 -0.35 0.16 -24.26
CA SER A 144 0.48 -0.85 -24.94
C SER A 144 0.71 -2.14 -24.15
N GLN A 145 0.02 -2.34 -23.02
CA GLN A 145 0.16 -3.53 -22.17
C GLN A 145 1.64 -3.81 -21.85
N ALA A 146 2.38 -2.75 -21.49
CA ALA A 146 3.84 -2.74 -21.43
C ALA A 146 4.47 -3.72 -20.41
N TYR A 147 3.66 -4.32 -19.53
CA TYR A 147 4.09 -5.18 -18.43
C TYR A 147 3.16 -6.38 -18.30
N ASP A 148 3.67 -7.51 -17.80
CA ASP A 148 2.88 -8.72 -17.57
C ASP A 148 1.88 -8.53 -16.42
N ALA A 149 2.32 -7.85 -15.37
CA ALA A 149 1.49 -7.35 -14.28
C ALA A 149 1.87 -5.90 -13.95
N ALA A 150 0.93 -5.15 -13.39
CA ALA A 150 1.20 -3.78 -12.95
C ALA A 150 0.21 -3.35 -11.85
N GLU A 151 0.59 -2.36 -11.04
CA GLU A 151 -0.43 -1.56 -10.37
C GLU A 151 -1.24 -0.75 -11.39
N PHE A 152 -2.54 -0.57 -11.14
CA PHE A 152 -3.45 0.10 -12.06
C PHE A 152 -4.56 0.86 -11.32
N SER A 153 -5.03 1.96 -11.90
CA SER A 153 -6.14 2.74 -11.35
C SER A 153 -7.41 1.88 -11.24
N SER A 154 -8.01 1.81 -10.06
CA SER A 154 -9.18 0.96 -9.80
C SER A 154 -10.40 1.40 -10.62
N SER A 155 -10.61 2.72 -10.77
CA SER A 155 -11.68 3.25 -11.61
C SER A 155 -11.50 2.92 -13.09
N GLU A 156 -10.27 2.98 -13.61
CA GLU A 156 -9.98 2.65 -15.02
C GLU A 156 -10.13 1.15 -15.27
N TYR A 157 -9.67 0.31 -14.32
CA TYR A 157 -9.89 -1.13 -14.38
C TYR A 157 -11.38 -1.47 -14.46
N ILE A 158 -12.18 -0.98 -13.51
CA ILE A 158 -13.62 -1.28 -13.45
C ILE A 158 -14.35 -0.72 -14.68
N SER A 159 -13.99 0.48 -15.14
CA SER A 159 -14.61 1.08 -16.34
C SER A 159 -14.38 0.20 -17.57
N ARG A 160 -13.14 -0.29 -17.76
CA ARG A 160 -12.79 -1.20 -18.85
C ARG A 160 -13.47 -2.56 -18.72
N TYR A 161 -13.56 -3.08 -17.49
CA TYR A 161 -14.25 -4.32 -17.20
C TYR A 161 -15.72 -4.24 -17.61
N VAL A 162 -16.43 -3.19 -17.18
CA VAL A 162 -17.86 -2.99 -17.49
C VAL A 162 -18.10 -2.73 -18.98
N ALA A 163 -17.18 -2.04 -19.65
CA ALA A 163 -17.23 -1.84 -21.10
C ALA A 163 -16.92 -3.11 -21.91
N ASN A 164 -16.52 -4.21 -21.26
CA ASN A 164 -16.01 -5.42 -21.93
C ASN A 164 -14.80 -5.15 -22.84
N GLU A 165 -13.99 -4.15 -22.47
CA GLU A 165 -12.78 -3.69 -23.17
C GLU A 165 -11.54 -3.81 -22.25
N CYS A 166 -11.57 -4.74 -21.29
CA CYS A 166 -10.47 -4.95 -20.35
C CYS A 166 -9.51 -6.05 -20.83
N PRO A 167 -8.26 -5.73 -21.21
CA PRO A 167 -7.26 -6.72 -21.56
C PRO A 167 -6.58 -7.34 -20.32
N PHE A 168 -7.13 -7.13 -19.12
CA PHE A 168 -6.53 -7.55 -17.86
C PHE A 168 -7.52 -8.32 -17.00
N VAL A 169 -6.98 -9.18 -16.14
CA VAL A 169 -7.65 -9.65 -14.93
C VAL A 169 -7.05 -8.94 -13.72
N ALA A 170 -7.81 -8.74 -12.64
CA ALA A 170 -7.29 -8.14 -11.41
C ALA A 170 -7.20 -9.17 -10.29
N ILE A 171 -6.23 -8.98 -9.39
CA ILE A 171 -6.17 -9.67 -8.10
C ILE A 171 -6.47 -8.67 -6.99
N PRO A 172 -7.06 -9.09 -5.86
CA PRO A 172 -7.46 -8.18 -4.77
C PRO A 172 -6.26 -7.77 -3.89
N VAL A 173 -5.19 -7.33 -4.54
CA VAL A 173 -4.02 -6.66 -3.96
C VAL A 173 -4.20 -5.17 -4.20
N PHE A 174 -4.29 -4.40 -3.11
CA PHE A 174 -4.58 -2.97 -3.17
C PHE A 174 -3.32 -2.16 -2.97
N ALA A 175 -2.57 -1.99 -4.06
CA ALA A 175 -1.25 -1.38 -4.07
C ALA A 175 -1.24 0.04 -3.52
N SER A 176 -2.35 0.79 -3.55
CA SER A 176 -2.42 2.15 -2.98
C SER A 176 -3.79 2.43 -2.37
N ARG A 177 -3.80 3.06 -1.19
CA ARG A 177 -4.98 3.51 -0.45
C ARG A 177 -4.68 4.86 0.17
N VAL A 178 -5.59 5.81 0.03
CA VAL A 178 -5.40 7.16 0.55
C VAL A 178 -6.76 7.77 0.81
N PHE A 179 -7.00 8.28 2.02
CA PHE A 179 -8.15 9.13 2.25
C PHE A 179 -8.03 10.42 1.45
N ARG A 180 -9.18 10.99 1.06
CA ARG A 180 -9.20 12.13 0.15
C ARG A 180 -9.80 13.41 0.73
N HIS A 181 -10.17 13.43 2.01
CA HIS A 181 -10.66 14.66 2.66
C HIS A 181 -9.57 15.75 2.64
N GLY A 182 -8.32 15.35 2.90
CA GLY A 182 -7.18 16.27 2.83
C GLY A 182 -6.92 16.83 1.42
N PHE A 183 -7.42 16.23 0.34
CA PHE A 183 -7.07 16.59 -1.04
C PHE A 183 -8.14 17.45 -1.74
N ILE A 184 -8.98 18.12 -0.96
CA ILE A 184 -10.00 19.04 -1.45
C ILE A 184 -9.59 20.45 -1.05
N PHE A 185 -9.20 21.24 -2.04
CA PHE A 185 -8.78 22.63 -1.84
C PHE A 185 -9.80 23.56 -2.46
N VAL A 186 -10.10 24.64 -1.76
CA VAL A 186 -11.14 25.59 -2.16
C VAL A 186 -10.62 27.02 -2.08
N ASN A 187 -11.17 27.89 -2.90
CA ASN A 187 -11.02 29.32 -2.71
C ASN A 187 -12.10 29.77 -1.72
N ARG A 188 -11.69 30.11 -0.49
CA ARG A 188 -12.60 30.43 0.61
C ARG A 188 -13.47 31.66 0.35
N LYS A 189 -13.17 32.49 -0.65
CA LYS A 189 -14.04 33.61 -1.04
C LYS A 189 -15.35 33.12 -1.66
N HIS A 190 -15.35 31.93 -2.27
CA HIS A 190 -16.49 31.39 -3.01
C HIS A 190 -17.11 30.14 -2.40
N VAL A 191 -16.36 29.39 -1.59
CA VAL A 191 -16.80 28.15 -0.95
C VAL A 191 -16.52 28.24 0.54
N LYS A 192 -17.57 28.16 1.37
CA LYS A 192 -17.50 28.20 2.84
C LYS A 192 -17.81 26.86 3.47
N SER A 193 -18.63 26.06 2.80
CA SER A 193 -19.06 24.73 3.22
C SER A 193 -19.03 23.75 2.06
N PRO A 194 -19.02 22.43 2.31
CA PRO A 194 -19.09 21.43 1.25
C PRO A 194 -20.25 21.64 0.28
N LYS A 195 -21.42 22.05 0.78
CA LYS A 195 -22.62 22.23 -0.06
C LYS A 195 -22.46 23.32 -1.12
N ASP A 196 -21.60 24.31 -0.87
CA ASP A 196 -21.33 25.41 -1.81
C ASP A 196 -20.62 24.94 -3.09
N LEU A 197 -20.12 23.70 -3.14
CA LEU A 197 -19.53 23.11 -4.34
C LEU A 197 -20.56 22.83 -5.44
N GLN A 198 -21.84 22.69 -5.08
CA GLN A 198 -22.90 22.42 -6.04
C GLN A 198 -23.02 23.54 -7.07
N GLY A 199 -23.02 23.17 -8.36
CA GLY A 199 -23.09 24.13 -9.46
C GLY A 199 -21.81 24.95 -9.68
N LYS A 200 -20.71 24.63 -9.00
CA LYS A 200 -19.43 25.34 -9.16
C LYS A 200 -18.59 24.76 -10.28
N ARG A 201 -17.64 25.60 -10.70
CA ARG A 201 -16.53 25.24 -11.56
C ARG A 201 -15.37 24.64 -10.76
N ILE A 202 -15.02 23.38 -11.02
CA ILE A 202 -14.11 22.57 -10.21
C ILE A 202 -12.99 22.00 -11.09
N GLY A 203 -11.75 22.18 -10.63
CA GLY A 203 -10.56 21.58 -11.23
C GLY A 203 -10.35 20.14 -10.79
N VAL A 204 -9.96 19.28 -11.72
CA VAL A 204 -9.63 17.87 -11.46
C VAL A 204 -8.53 17.44 -12.43
N PRO A 205 -7.56 16.57 -12.09
CA PRO A 205 -6.55 16.21 -13.08
C PRO A 205 -7.08 15.33 -14.22
N VAL A 206 -7.95 14.37 -13.88
CA VAL A 206 -8.71 13.51 -14.79
C VAL A 206 -10.03 13.20 -14.08
N TYR A 207 -11.16 13.47 -14.72
CA TYR A 207 -12.49 13.37 -14.14
C TYR A 207 -12.79 11.97 -13.61
N THR A 208 -12.38 10.95 -14.35
CA THR A 208 -12.60 9.53 -14.05
C THR A 208 -11.54 8.93 -13.12
N MET A 209 -10.57 9.71 -12.62
CA MET A 209 -9.56 9.17 -11.71
C MET A 209 -10.19 8.67 -10.41
N THR A 210 -9.63 7.58 -9.87
CA THR A 210 -10.16 6.94 -8.65
C THR A 210 -10.30 7.92 -7.48
N ALA A 211 -9.33 8.82 -7.27
CA ALA A 211 -9.39 9.81 -6.20
C ALA A 211 -10.61 10.75 -6.33
N ALA A 212 -10.89 11.25 -7.54
CA ALA A 212 -12.01 12.15 -7.80
C ALA A 212 -13.36 11.44 -7.68
N ILE A 213 -13.44 10.16 -8.05
CA ILE A 213 -14.62 9.32 -7.84
C ILE A 213 -14.96 9.22 -6.35
N PHE A 214 -13.98 8.90 -5.51
CA PHE A 214 -14.19 8.83 -4.06
C PHE A 214 -14.51 10.20 -3.45
N ILE A 215 -13.85 11.28 -3.87
CA ILE A 215 -14.15 12.63 -3.37
C ILE A 215 -15.60 13.02 -3.68
N ARG A 216 -16.07 12.80 -4.91
CA ARG A 216 -17.47 13.11 -5.24
C ARG A 216 -18.43 12.20 -4.50
N GLY A 217 -18.13 10.90 -4.43
CA GLY A 217 -18.95 9.93 -3.72
C GLY A 217 -19.14 10.27 -2.25
N LEU A 218 -18.04 10.53 -1.52
CA LEU A 218 -18.11 10.90 -0.10
C LEU A 218 -18.89 12.21 0.10
N LEU A 219 -18.66 13.21 -0.75
CA LEU A 219 -19.32 14.51 -0.63
C LEU A 219 -20.82 14.43 -0.96
N SER A 220 -21.19 13.58 -1.91
CA SER A 220 -22.59 13.29 -2.23
C SER A 220 -23.27 12.53 -1.07
N ASP A 221 -22.64 11.50 -0.52
CA ASP A 221 -23.21 10.73 0.58
C ASP A 221 -23.36 11.56 1.87
N GLU A 222 -22.38 12.41 2.21
CA GLU A 222 -22.40 13.19 3.46
C GLU A 222 -23.23 14.47 3.39
N PHE A 223 -23.28 15.14 2.24
CA PHE A 223 -23.88 16.47 2.11
C PHE A 223 -24.98 16.56 1.03
N GLY A 224 -25.31 15.42 0.39
CA GLY A 224 -26.31 15.36 -0.67
C GLY A 224 -25.96 16.26 -1.86
N ILE A 225 -24.67 16.44 -2.17
CA ILE A 225 -24.22 17.32 -3.25
C ILE A 225 -24.49 16.66 -4.60
N ASP A 226 -25.20 17.38 -5.47
CA ASP A 226 -25.38 16.98 -6.86
C ASP A 226 -24.29 17.60 -7.73
N PHE A 227 -23.32 16.77 -8.12
CA PHE A 227 -22.20 17.16 -8.99
C PHE A 227 -22.56 17.22 -10.49
N SER A 228 -23.78 16.81 -10.89
CA SER A 228 -24.21 16.88 -12.29
C SER A 228 -24.32 18.32 -12.81
N GLN A 229 -24.50 19.27 -11.90
CA GLN A 229 -24.60 20.71 -12.19
C GLN A 229 -23.23 21.41 -12.22
N CYS A 230 -22.15 20.74 -11.84
CA CYS A 230 -20.81 21.33 -11.81
C CYS A 230 -20.19 21.36 -13.21
N GLU A 231 -19.37 22.38 -13.45
CA GLU A 231 -18.49 22.43 -14.62
C GLU A 231 -17.10 21.91 -14.23
N TRP A 232 -16.61 20.90 -14.95
CA TRP A 232 -15.35 20.24 -14.65
C TRP A 232 -14.25 20.67 -15.61
N VAL A 233 -13.10 21.06 -15.04
CA VAL A 233 -11.93 21.50 -15.78
C VAL A 233 -10.78 20.52 -15.54
N GLU A 234 -10.37 19.80 -16.59
CA GLU A 234 -9.30 18.81 -16.53
C GLU A 234 -7.91 19.42 -16.80
N GLY A 235 -6.93 19.18 -15.93
CA GLY A 235 -5.56 19.64 -16.14
C GLY A 235 -4.62 19.35 -14.98
N ASP A 236 -3.32 19.55 -15.16
CA ASP A 236 -2.38 19.33 -14.07
C ASP A 236 -2.54 20.37 -12.94
N ILE A 237 -2.32 19.92 -11.69
CA ILE A 237 -2.54 20.77 -10.51
C ILE A 237 -1.58 21.94 -10.49
N ASN A 238 -0.30 21.71 -10.81
CA ASN A 238 0.78 22.67 -10.58
C ASN A 238 1.56 23.05 -11.84
N SER A 239 1.18 22.52 -13.00
CA SER A 239 1.73 22.91 -14.30
C SER A 239 0.61 23.18 -15.30
N ALA A 240 0.93 23.90 -16.38
CA ALA A 240 0.00 24.18 -17.47
C ALA A 240 -0.23 22.98 -18.41
N LYS A 241 0.36 21.82 -18.11
CA LYS A 241 0.30 20.62 -18.95
C LYS A 241 -0.97 19.81 -18.65
N PRO A 242 -1.38 18.92 -19.58
CA PRO A 242 -2.31 17.85 -19.25
C PRO A 242 -1.77 16.93 -18.16
N HIS A 243 -2.66 16.25 -17.45
CA HIS A 243 -2.29 15.26 -16.44
C HIS A 243 -1.98 13.90 -17.09
N GLY A 244 -0.77 13.75 -17.62
CA GLY A 244 -0.36 12.56 -18.35
C GLY A 244 -1.07 12.41 -19.71
N ASN A 245 -1.08 11.20 -20.24
CA ASN A 245 -1.71 10.85 -21.52
C ASN A 245 -2.73 9.72 -21.34
N PRO A 246 -3.79 9.94 -20.55
CA PRO A 246 -4.70 8.87 -20.18
C PRO A 246 -5.53 8.39 -21.39
N THR A 247 -5.64 7.06 -21.54
CA THR A 247 -6.56 6.45 -22.52
C THR A 247 -7.90 6.21 -21.83
N ILE A 248 -8.75 7.23 -21.79
CA ILE A 248 -10.05 7.20 -21.09
C ILE A 248 -11.14 6.65 -22.01
N LEU A 249 -11.95 5.73 -21.49
CA LEU A 249 -13.15 5.26 -22.17
C LEU A 249 -14.27 6.31 -22.10
N PRO A 250 -15.16 6.37 -23.10
CA PRO A 250 -16.35 7.21 -23.03
C PRO A 250 -17.17 6.93 -21.76
N THR A 251 -17.65 8.00 -21.12
CA THR A 251 -18.54 7.87 -19.96
C THR A 251 -19.95 7.45 -20.39
N ALA A 252 -20.65 6.72 -19.51
CA ALA A 252 -22.02 6.26 -19.80
C ALA A 252 -23.04 7.40 -19.94
N LYS A 253 -22.80 8.55 -19.30
CA LYS A 253 -23.58 9.78 -19.46
C LYS A 253 -22.75 10.88 -20.11
N LYS A 254 -23.41 11.83 -20.77
CA LYS A 254 -22.77 13.08 -21.20
C LYS A 254 -22.54 13.96 -19.98
N LEU A 255 -21.28 14.33 -19.74
CA LEU A 255 -20.86 15.10 -18.57
C LEU A 255 -20.31 16.46 -19.00
N SER A 256 -20.46 17.48 -18.16
CA SER A 256 -19.88 18.81 -18.38
C SER A 256 -18.40 18.81 -17.97
N VAL A 257 -17.56 18.20 -18.80
CA VAL A 257 -16.12 18.05 -18.57
C VAL A 257 -15.37 18.61 -19.78
N GLY A 258 -14.40 19.48 -19.53
CA GLY A 258 -13.57 20.06 -20.57
C GLY A 258 -12.10 20.16 -20.16
N ALA A 259 -11.21 19.98 -21.14
CA ALA A 259 -9.79 20.22 -20.93
C ALA A 259 -9.52 21.70 -20.59
N ASN A 260 -8.58 21.94 -19.69
CA ASN A 260 -8.08 23.27 -19.37
C ASN A 260 -7.34 23.87 -20.58
N LYS A 261 -7.91 24.93 -21.15
CA LYS A 261 -7.35 25.67 -22.31
C LYS A 261 -6.71 27.01 -21.93
N SER A 262 -6.58 27.31 -20.65
CA SER A 262 -6.10 28.62 -20.17
C SER A 262 -4.60 28.83 -20.33
N GLY A 263 -3.81 27.76 -20.54
CA GLY A 263 -2.35 27.82 -20.46
C GLY A 263 -1.81 27.99 -19.03
N LYS A 264 -2.65 27.88 -18.00
CA LYS A 264 -2.29 27.98 -16.58
C LYS A 264 -2.51 26.66 -15.85
N SER A 265 -1.87 26.48 -14.69
CA SER A 265 -2.13 25.34 -13.81
C SER A 265 -3.49 25.44 -13.13
N LEU A 266 -4.08 24.32 -12.68
CA LEU A 266 -5.31 24.39 -11.90
C LEU A 266 -5.11 25.21 -10.62
N SER A 267 -3.93 25.11 -9.97
CA SER A 267 -3.59 25.91 -8.78
C SER A 267 -3.67 27.41 -9.05
N THR A 268 -3.18 27.86 -10.21
CA THR A 268 -3.25 29.27 -10.61
C THR A 268 -4.71 29.69 -10.83
N LEU A 269 -5.51 28.86 -11.50
CA LEU A 269 -6.93 29.18 -11.71
C LEU A 269 -7.73 29.22 -10.40
N LEU A 270 -7.41 28.36 -9.44
CA LEU A 270 -8.02 28.40 -8.10
C LEU A 270 -7.64 29.68 -7.34
N GLU A 271 -6.37 30.06 -7.43
CA GLU A 271 -5.84 31.29 -6.82
C GLU A 271 -6.50 32.55 -7.38
N GLU A 272 -6.72 32.59 -8.69
CA GLU A 272 -7.35 33.70 -9.40
C GLU A 272 -8.89 33.74 -9.22
N GLY A 273 -9.49 32.69 -8.65
CA GLY A 273 -10.94 32.57 -8.48
C GLY A 273 -11.70 32.07 -9.72
N GLU A 274 -10.98 31.72 -10.79
CA GLU A 274 -11.50 31.09 -12.02
C GLU A 274 -11.98 29.64 -11.78
N LEU A 275 -11.42 28.99 -10.77
CA LEU A 275 -11.92 27.75 -10.17
C LEU A 275 -12.32 28.02 -8.72
N HIS A 276 -13.38 27.35 -8.28
CA HIS A 276 -13.84 27.47 -6.90
C HIS A 276 -13.24 26.39 -5.99
N ALA A 277 -12.88 25.25 -6.59
CA ALA A 277 -12.26 24.13 -5.90
C ALA A 277 -11.35 23.32 -6.83
N ILE A 278 -10.41 22.58 -6.23
CA ILE A 278 -9.65 21.51 -6.85
C ILE A 278 -9.88 20.23 -6.04
N VAL A 279 -10.18 19.14 -6.74
CA VAL A 279 -10.23 17.78 -6.18
C VAL A 279 -9.21 16.91 -6.91
N GLY A 280 -8.37 16.17 -6.19
CA GLY A 280 -7.33 15.37 -6.85
C GLY A 280 -6.39 14.65 -5.90
N THR A 281 -5.12 14.59 -6.30
CA THR A 281 -4.07 13.81 -5.61
C THR A 281 -2.88 14.64 -5.13
N GLY A 282 -2.79 15.90 -5.54
CA GLY A 282 -1.69 16.80 -5.20
C GLY A 282 -2.14 18.02 -4.40
N VAL A 283 -1.17 18.67 -3.77
CA VAL A 283 -1.38 19.95 -3.08
C VAL A 283 -1.16 21.09 -4.08
N PRO A 284 -2.13 22.00 -4.28
CA PRO A 284 -1.93 23.19 -5.10
C PRO A 284 -0.79 24.05 -4.56
N SER A 285 0.08 24.55 -5.42
CA SER A 285 1.22 25.41 -5.05
C SER A 285 0.80 26.76 -4.45
N ALA A 286 -0.48 27.15 -4.62
CA ALA A 286 -1.07 28.30 -3.95
C ALA A 286 -1.41 28.03 -2.47
N PHE A 287 -1.56 26.77 -2.05
CA PHE A 287 -1.86 26.44 -0.65
C PHE A 287 -0.70 26.85 0.27
N GLY A 288 -1.00 27.57 1.34
CA GLY A 288 -0.01 28.13 2.27
C GLY A 288 0.66 29.43 1.80
N ARG A 289 0.66 29.72 0.50
CA ARG A 289 1.12 31.00 -0.08
C ARG A 289 0.01 32.03 -0.17
N ASN A 290 -1.18 31.60 -0.57
CA ASN A 290 -2.38 32.43 -0.64
C ASN A 290 -3.33 32.06 0.52
N PRO A 291 -3.68 33.01 1.42
CA PRO A 291 -4.53 32.75 2.58
C PRO A 291 -6.00 32.42 2.20
N ASP A 292 -6.40 32.67 0.96
CA ASP A 292 -7.73 32.33 0.46
C ASP A 292 -7.81 30.88 -0.06
N VAL A 293 -6.69 30.24 -0.36
CA VAL A 293 -6.64 28.84 -0.79
C VAL A 293 -6.48 27.96 0.45
N VAL A 294 -7.57 27.28 0.82
CA VAL A 294 -7.64 26.48 2.05
C VAL A 294 -8.07 25.05 1.74
N ARG A 295 -7.84 24.12 2.67
CA ARG A 295 -8.48 22.80 2.61
C ARG A 295 -9.95 22.94 2.99
N LEU A 296 -10.82 22.21 2.33
CA LEU A 296 -12.24 22.13 2.70
C LEU A 296 -12.40 21.52 4.11
N TYR A 297 -11.54 20.57 4.46
CA TYR A 297 -11.42 20.00 5.80
C TYR A 297 -10.10 20.46 6.43
N PRO A 298 -10.12 21.50 7.31
CA PRO A 298 -8.93 21.93 8.02
C PRO A 298 -8.33 20.82 8.89
N ASP A 299 -9.17 20.11 9.64
CA ASP A 299 -8.83 18.89 10.38
C ASP A 299 -9.30 17.65 9.60
N TYR A 300 -8.61 17.36 8.51
CA TYR A 300 -8.94 16.21 7.67
C TYR A 300 -8.68 14.88 8.39
N ARG A 301 -7.74 14.81 9.34
CA ARG A 301 -7.45 13.57 10.08
C ARG A 301 -8.65 13.14 10.91
N ALA A 302 -9.23 14.07 11.70
CA ALA A 302 -10.43 13.77 12.48
C ALA A 302 -11.61 13.36 11.59
N ALA A 303 -11.82 14.06 10.47
CA ALA A 303 -12.86 13.73 9.50
C ALA A 303 -12.66 12.33 8.89
N GLU A 304 -11.42 11.97 8.54
CA GLU A 304 -11.07 10.67 7.95
C GLU A 304 -11.28 9.51 8.93
N MET A 305 -10.90 9.70 10.19
CA MET A 305 -11.13 8.71 11.25
C MET A 305 -12.61 8.50 11.53
N ASP A 306 -13.39 9.58 11.65
CA ASP A 306 -14.84 9.50 11.81
C ASP A 306 -15.50 8.77 10.63
N TYR A 307 -15.14 9.18 9.41
CA TYR A 307 -15.64 8.57 8.18
C TYR A 307 -15.38 7.07 8.15
N TYR A 308 -14.15 6.62 8.44
CA TYR A 308 -13.83 5.19 8.50
C TYR A 308 -14.58 4.46 9.62
N ARG A 309 -14.73 5.06 10.81
CA ARG A 309 -15.48 4.43 11.91
C ARG A 309 -16.93 4.18 11.53
N ARG A 310 -17.59 5.13 10.86
CA ARG A 310 -19.00 5.04 10.44
C ARG A 310 -19.21 4.12 9.24
N THR A 311 -18.31 4.17 8.26
CA THR A 311 -18.56 3.55 6.93
C THR A 311 -17.71 2.32 6.65
N LYS A 312 -16.58 2.16 7.35
CA LYS A 312 -15.51 1.20 7.03
C LYS A 312 -14.94 1.37 5.62
N ILE A 313 -15.11 2.57 5.02
CA ILE A 313 -14.55 2.91 3.71
C ILE A 313 -13.19 3.57 3.92
N PHE A 314 -12.13 2.87 3.52
CA PHE A 314 -10.80 3.45 3.35
C PHE A 314 -10.43 3.36 1.87
N PRO A 315 -10.49 4.47 1.10
CA PRO A 315 -10.46 4.43 -0.36
C PRO A 315 -9.29 3.65 -0.98
N ILE A 316 -9.61 2.71 -1.87
CA ILE A 316 -8.66 1.93 -2.66
C ILE A 316 -8.37 2.70 -3.96
N MET A 317 -7.15 3.20 -4.12
CA MET A 317 -6.76 3.92 -5.34
C MET A 317 -6.38 2.95 -6.43
N HIS A 318 -5.44 2.03 -6.14
CA HIS A 318 -4.86 1.15 -7.15
C HIS A 318 -5.09 -0.32 -6.78
N THR A 319 -5.28 -1.14 -7.80
CA THR A 319 -5.29 -2.61 -7.71
C THR A 319 -4.18 -3.19 -8.58
N VAL A 320 -3.78 -4.44 -8.34
CA VAL A 320 -2.84 -5.13 -9.23
C VAL A 320 -3.61 -5.83 -10.34
N VAL A 321 -3.24 -5.53 -11.58
CA VAL A 321 -3.77 -6.16 -12.78
C VAL A 321 -2.70 -7.04 -13.42
N ILE A 322 -3.14 -8.11 -14.08
CA ILE A 322 -2.32 -9.06 -14.83
C ILE A 322 -2.91 -9.11 -16.24
N ARG A 323 -2.04 -9.06 -17.26
CA ARG A 323 -2.49 -9.24 -18.64
C ARG A 323 -3.25 -10.56 -18.78
N LYS A 324 -4.39 -10.50 -19.47
CA LYS A 324 -5.28 -11.65 -19.62
C LYS A 324 -4.57 -12.83 -20.28
N ASP A 325 -3.76 -12.58 -21.31
CA ASP A 325 -3.00 -13.61 -22.02
C ASP A 325 -1.88 -14.24 -21.17
N VAL A 326 -1.33 -13.50 -20.19
CA VAL A 326 -0.37 -14.04 -19.21
C VAL A 326 -1.10 -14.93 -18.22
N HIS A 327 -2.24 -14.49 -17.70
CA HIS A 327 -3.05 -15.29 -16.77
C HIS A 327 -3.59 -16.57 -17.42
N GLU A 328 -4.05 -16.50 -18.67
CA GLU A 328 -4.54 -17.68 -19.42
C GLU A 328 -3.42 -18.71 -19.65
N ARG A 329 -2.20 -18.27 -19.96
CA ARG A 329 -1.04 -19.15 -20.15
C ARG A 329 -0.48 -19.68 -18.83
N HIS A 330 -0.54 -18.89 -17.77
CA HIS A 330 0.04 -19.21 -16.47
C HIS A 330 -0.95 -18.88 -15.32
N PRO A 331 -2.06 -19.64 -15.16
CA PRO A 331 -3.11 -19.30 -14.19
C PRO A 331 -2.62 -19.19 -12.75
N PHE A 332 -1.57 -19.94 -12.40
CA PHE A 332 -0.96 -19.93 -11.07
C PHE A 332 -0.39 -18.55 -10.66
N VAL A 333 -0.01 -17.71 -11.64
CA VAL A 333 0.61 -16.39 -11.38
C VAL A 333 -0.27 -15.50 -10.51
N ALA A 334 -1.60 -15.54 -10.69
CA ALA A 334 -2.52 -14.74 -9.87
C ALA A 334 -2.42 -15.10 -8.38
N GLN A 335 -2.43 -16.39 -8.07
CA GLN A 335 -2.35 -16.90 -6.70
C GLN A 335 -0.95 -16.68 -6.10
N SER A 336 0.12 -16.92 -6.87
CA SER A 336 1.50 -16.72 -6.42
C SER A 336 1.79 -15.25 -6.14
N LEU A 337 1.37 -14.35 -7.03
CA LEU A 337 1.58 -12.90 -6.86
C LEU A 337 0.76 -12.37 -5.67
N TYR A 338 -0.48 -12.82 -5.50
CA TYR A 338 -1.29 -12.48 -4.32
C TYR A 338 -0.58 -12.84 -3.02
N ARG A 339 -0.12 -14.10 -2.88
CA ARG A 339 0.59 -14.56 -1.67
C ARG A 339 1.89 -13.82 -1.43
N ALA A 340 2.65 -13.55 -2.49
CA ALA A 340 3.90 -12.80 -2.38
C ALA A 340 3.62 -11.37 -1.89
N CYS A 341 2.66 -10.67 -2.48
CA CYS A 341 2.26 -9.34 -2.04
C CYS A 341 1.76 -9.33 -0.59
N ASP A 342 0.92 -10.29 -0.20
CA ASP A 342 0.38 -10.38 1.16
C ASP A 342 1.50 -10.60 2.19
N ARG A 343 2.42 -11.54 1.91
CA ARG A 343 3.59 -11.76 2.76
C ARG A 343 4.49 -10.53 2.84
N ALA A 344 4.69 -9.81 1.73
CA ALA A 344 5.50 -8.60 1.73
C ALA A 344 4.88 -7.46 2.52
N LYS A 345 3.56 -7.31 2.46
CA LYS A 345 2.80 -6.39 3.32
C LYS A 345 2.98 -6.75 4.79
N ASP A 346 2.88 -8.03 5.16
CA ASP A 346 3.07 -8.46 6.55
C ASP A 346 4.48 -8.15 7.07
N ILE A 347 5.51 -8.38 6.24
CA ILE A 347 6.90 -8.02 6.57
C ILE A 347 7.03 -6.50 6.77
N ALA A 348 6.39 -5.69 5.92
CA ALA A 348 6.41 -4.24 6.06
C ALA A 348 5.75 -3.79 7.37
N LEU A 349 4.59 -4.35 7.72
CA LEU A 349 3.89 -4.07 8.97
C LEU A 349 4.71 -4.50 10.20
N GLU A 350 5.33 -5.68 10.16
CA GLU A 350 6.21 -6.18 11.23
C GLU A 350 7.40 -5.23 11.45
N LYS A 351 8.09 -4.83 10.37
CA LYS A 351 9.22 -3.91 10.41
C LYS A 351 8.79 -2.52 10.92
N MET A 352 7.63 -2.03 10.52
CA MET A 352 7.08 -0.75 10.98
C MET A 352 6.76 -0.77 12.49
N ARG A 353 6.29 -1.91 13.01
CA ARG A 353 5.94 -2.08 14.44
C ARG A 353 7.14 -2.23 15.38
N TYR A 354 8.36 -2.37 14.87
CA TYR A 354 9.55 -2.45 15.71
C TYR A 354 9.84 -1.10 16.40
N ARG A 355 9.64 -1.05 17.73
CA ARG A 355 9.72 0.20 18.51
C ARG A 355 11.14 0.63 18.89
N GLY A 356 12.11 -0.29 18.85
CA GLY A 356 13.48 -0.05 19.32
C GLY A 356 14.29 0.87 18.41
N THR A 357 14.08 0.77 17.10
CA THR A 357 14.64 1.67 16.10
C THR A 357 13.59 1.91 15.02
N LEU A 358 13.02 3.11 14.98
CA LEU A 358 11.91 3.43 14.09
C LEU A 358 12.32 3.22 12.63
N ARG A 359 11.49 2.48 11.88
CA ARG A 359 11.76 2.14 10.48
C ARG A 359 11.68 3.35 9.54
N HIS A 360 10.84 4.33 9.87
CA HIS A 360 10.64 5.55 9.10
C HIS A 360 10.91 6.78 9.97
N THR A 361 11.31 7.87 9.34
CA THR A 361 11.69 9.14 9.97
C THR A 361 10.48 9.97 10.41
N LEU A 362 9.58 9.34 11.17
CA LEU A 362 8.39 9.95 11.76
C LEU A 362 8.55 9.91 13.29
N PRO A 363 8.93 11.03 13.95
CA PRO A 363 9.24 11.04 15.38
C PRO A 363 8.12 10.52 16.28
N TRP A 364 6.86 10.68 15.86
CA TRP A 364 5.67 10.26 16.61
C TRP A 364 5.03 8.97 16.09
N MET A 365 5.74 8.17 15.28
CA MET A 365 5.22 6.95 14.67
C MET A 365 4.55 5.99 15.67
N LEU A 366 5.05 5.91 16.90
CA LEU A 366 4.45 5.02 17.90
C LEU A 366 3.00 5.38 18.21
N ALA A 367 2.67 6.68 18.26
CA ALA A 367 1.29 7.14 18.43
C ALA A 367 0.45 6.81 17.19
N GLU A 368 1.04 6.91 16.00
CA GLU A 368 0.39 6.51 14.74
C GLU A 368 0.06 5.00 14.72
N LEU A 369 0.95 4.16 15.24
CA LEU A 369 0.74 2.71 15.36
C LEU A 369 -0.37 2.38 16.37
N ASP A 370 -0.37 3.01 17.53
CA ASP A 370 -1.42 2.81 18.53
C ASP A 370 -2.80 3.25 17.98
N GLU A 371 -2.85 4.30 17.16
CA GLU A 371 -4.07 4.71 16.47
C GLU A 371 -4.49 3.74 15.35
N ILE A 372 -3.55 3.16 14.61
CA ILE A 372 -3.84 2.07 13.66
C ILE A 372 -4.52 0.90 14.38
N ASP A 373 -4.02 0.51 15.55
CA ASP A 373 -4.63 -0.56 16.35
C ASP A 373 -6.05 -0.19 16.77
N ALA A 374 -6.26 1.03 17.27
CA ALA A 374 -7.56 1.51 17.74
C ALA A 374 -8.61 1.69 16.62
N VAL A 375 -8.19 2.14 15.43
CA VAL A 375 -9.10 2.49 14.33
C VAL A 375 -9.29 1.32 13.36
N PHE A 376 -8.21 0.63 12.99
CA PHE A 376 -8.21 -0.40 11.94
C PHE A 376 -8.14 -1.82 12.49
N GLY A 377 -8.03 -2.02 13.80
CA GLY A 377 -7.88 -3.36 14.38
C GLY A 377 -6.54 -4.01 14.05
N GLY A 378 -5.52 -3.19 13.78
CA GLY A 378 -4.14 -3.61 13.61
C GLY A 378 -3.67 -3.83 12.17
N ASP A 379 -4.58 -4.00 11.21
CA ASP A 379 -4.26 -4.05 9.78
C ASP A 379 -4.99 -2.93 9.01
N PRO A 380 -4.32 -1.81 8.71
CA PRO A 380 -4.91 -0.73 7.92
C PRO A 380 -4.94 -1.04 6.42
N TRP A 381 -4.36 -2.17 5.98
CA TRP A 381 -4.14 -2.48 4.58
C TRP A 381 -4.50 -3.92 4.20
N PRO A 382 -5.69 -4.43 4.59
CA PRO A 382 -6.04 -5.81 4.29
C PRO A 382 -6.14 -6.04 2.77
N TYR A 383 -5.64 -7.18 2.32
CA TYR A 383 -5.88 -7.68 0.96
C TYR A 383 -7.09 -8.62 0.93
N GLY A 384 -7.58 -8.93 -0.26
CA GLY A 384 -8.77 -9.75 -0.46
C GLY A 384 -10.06 -8.93 -0.55
N VAL A 385 -11.10 -9.55 -1.12
CA VAL A 385 -12.39 -8.88 -1.37
C VAL A 385 -13.15 -8.62 -0.08
N GLU A 386 -13.33 -9.63 0.78
CA GLU A 386 -14.22 -9.52 1.95
C GLU A 386 -13.84 -8.40 2.92
N PRO A 387 -12.58 -8.25 3.37
CA PRO A 387 -12.22 -7.16 4.28
C PRO A 387 -12.42 -5.77 3.65
N ASN A 388 -12.52 -5.70 2.33
CA ASN A 388 -12.58 -4.49 1.54
C ASN A 388 -13.95 -4.25 0.89
N ARG A 389 -14.91 -5.15 1.12
CA ARG A 389 -16.22 -5.13 0.49
C ARG A 389 -16.93 -3.78 0.62
N PRO A 390 -16.98 -3.12 1.79
CA PRO A 390 -17.60 -1.79 1.89
C PRO A 390 -16.97 -0.74 0.96
N THR A 391 -15.63 -0.77 0.80
CA THR A 391 -14.92 0.17 -0.06
C THR A 391 -15.14 -0.15 -1.55
N LEU A 392 -15.13 -1.43 -1.92
CA LEU A 392 -15.33 -1.89 -3.30
C LEU A 392 -16.77 -1.64 -3.76
N GLU A 393 -17.77 -1.91 -2.91
CA GLU A 393 -19.18 -1.63 -3.18
C GLU A 393 -19.43 -0.13 -3.32
N ALA A 394 -18.83 0.69 -2.47
CA ALA A 394 -18.88 2.14 -2.62
C ALA A 394 -18.27 2.59 -3.96
N LEU A 395 -17.12 2.06 -4.35
CA LEU A 395 -16.47 2.44 -5.62
C LEU A 395 -17.34 2.11 -6.84
N VAL A 396 -17.88 0.88 -6.94
CA VAL A 396 -18.73 0.50 -8.09
C VAL A 396 -20.03 1.29 -8.12
N ARG A 397 -20.61 1.59 -6.95
CA ARG A 397 -21.80 2.46 -6.83
C ARG A 397 -21.49 3.88 -7.30
N TYR A 398 -20.42 4.48 -6.78
CA TYR A 398 -20.01 5.84 -7.14
C TYR A 398 -19.71 5.97 -8.63
N LEU A 399 -19.06 4.99 -9.26
CA LEU A 399 -18.83 4.99 -10.71
C LEU A 399 -20.14 5.03 -11.50
N ALA A 400 -21.16 4.29 -11.06
CA ALA A 400 -22.46 4.24 -11.74
C ALA A 400 -23.28 5.52 -11.50
N GLU A 401 -23.38 5.99 -10.26
CA GLU A 401 -24.11 7.20 -9.88
C GLU A 401 -23.55 8.44 -10.60
N GLN A 402 -22.23 8.53 -10.71
CA GLN A 402 -21.53 9.64 -11.38
C GLN A 402 -21.53 9.51 -12.91
N GLY A 403 -22.19 8.48 -13.48
CA GLY A 403 -22.35 8.30 -14.92
C GLY A 403 -21.08 7.89 -15.65
N VAL A 404 -20.07 7.38 -14.94
CA VAL A 404 -18.84 6.85 -15.55
C VAL A 404 -19.11 5.50 -16.20
N ILE A 405 -19.80 4.61 -15.48
CA ILE A 405 -20.24 3.30 -15.98
C ILE A 405 -21.76 3.22 -16.03
N ALA A 406 -22.30 2.40 -16.93
CA ALA A 406 -23.75 2.30 -17.12
C ALA A 406 -24.47 1.58 -15.96
N LYS A 407 -23.79 0.62 -15.31
CA LYS A 407 -24.31 -0.18 -14.21
C LYS A 407 -23.17 -0.64 -13.31
N ALA A 408 -23.42 -0.66 -12.00
CA ALA A 408 -22.48 -1.23 -11.04
C ALA A 408 -22.38 -2.77 -11.22
N PRO A 409 -21.19 -3.33 -11.50
CA PRO A 409 -20.97 -4.78 -11.52
C PRO A 409 -21.01 -5.35 -10.08
N LYS A 410 -21.17 -6.67 -9.95
CA LYS A 410 -20.94 -7.33 -8.66
C LYS A 410 -19.45 -7.32 -8.36
N VAL A 411 -19.10 -7.04 -7.12
CA VAL A 411 -17.69 -6.98 -6.69
C VAL A 411 -16.98 -8.32 -6.88
N ASP A 412 -17.67 -9.43 -6.64
CA ASP A 412 -17.08 -10.78 -6.74
C ASP A 412 -16.67 -11.13 -8.18
N ASP A 413 -17.26 -10.48 -9.18
CA ASP A 413 -16.96 -10.72 -10.59
C ASP A 413 -15.72 -9.93 -11.06
N LEU A 414 -15.22 -8.98 -10.26
CA LEU A 414 -14.11 -8.09 -10.60
C LEU A 414 -12.73 -8.69 -10.37
N PHE A 415 -12.61 -9.79 -9.65
CA PHE A 415 -11.29 -10.30 -9.23
C PHE A 415 -11.15 -11.79 -9.52
N VAL A 416 -9.92 -12.19 -9.86
CA VAL A 416 -9.57 -13.61 -9.93
C VAL A 416 -9.70 -14.20 -8.52
N PRO A 417 -10.40 -15.34 -8.35
CA PRO A 417 -10.46 -16.02 -7.05
C PRO A 417 -9.06 -16.44 -6.59
N VAL A 418 -8.63 -15.92 -5.45
CA VAL A 418 -7.34 -16.23 -4.80
C VAL A 418 -7.55 -16.50 -3.31
N ARG A 419 -6.67 -17.31 -2.71
CA ARG A 419 -6.76 -17.76 -1.31
C ARG A 419 -5.50 -17.50 -0.51
#